data_AF-L9KY02-F1
#
_entry.id   AF-L9KY02-F1
#
_cell.length_a   1.000
_cell.length_b   1.000
_cell.length_c   1.000
_cell.angle_alpha   90.00
_cell.angle_beta   90.00
_cell.angle_gamma   90.00
#
_symmetry.space_group_name_H-M   'P 1'
#
loop_
_entity.id
_entity.type
_entity.pdbx_description
1 polymer ?
#
loop_
_entity_poly.entity_id
_entity_poly.type
_entity_poly.pdbx_seq_one_letter_code
_entity_poly.pdbx_strand_id
1 'polypeptide(L)'
;MDWPGLAASVPLHQLNYAAIRQIPQYLELEAVIRALGAAYGTAKSGTGIAAMSVMRPELIMKSIIPVVMAGIIAIYGLVVAVLIANSLNDGISLYRSFLQLGAGLSVGLSGLAAGFAIGIVGDAGVRGTAQQPRLFVGMILILIFAELFFEERRVADEQRDAGGRILAPGFIDVQINGGFGVDFSLVTEDVGSGVALVAQRLLSHGVTSFCPTLVTSPHEVYHKVLPQIPVKSGGPHGAGVLGVHLEGPFISQEKRGAHPEAHLRSFEANGFDDVLATYGSLDNVRIVTLAPELHRSHEVIEELTARGICVSLGHSVADLRAAEGAVQRGATFITHLFNAMLPFHHRDPGIVGLLTSDQLPPGRCIFYGMIADGMHTNPAALRIAHRAHPQGLVLVTDAVPALGLGNGRHTLGQQEVEVDGLTAYVAGTKTLCGSIAPMDVCVRHFLQATGCSVESALEAASLHPAQLLGLETHKGTLDFGADADFIVLDDTLHVWATYISGELVWQAKEAGQ
;
A
#
# COMPACT_ATOMS: atom_id res chain seq x y z
N MET A 1 -16.15 -75.07 14.31
CA MET A 1 -16.62 -75.77 15.52
C MET A 1 -15.59 -76.85 15.79
N ASP A 2 -14.84 -76.93 16.87
CA ASP A 2 -14.65 -76.13 18.07
C ASP A 2 -13.27 -76.49 18.62
N TRP A 3 -12.61 -75.54 19.27
CA TRP A 3 -11.45 -75.80 20.12
C TRP A 3 -11.89 -76.50 21.42
N PRO A 4 -11.14 -77.52 21.86
CA PRO A 4 -10.56 -77.46 23.21
C PRO A 4 -9.15 -78.09 23.24
N GLY A 5 -8.20 -77.75 24.09
CA GLY A 5 -8.10 -76.79 25.17
C GLY A 5 -6.64 -76.85 25.63
N LEU A 6 -6.06 -75.70 25.93
CA LEU A 6 -4.76 -75.62 26.61
C LEU A 6 -4.87 -74.48 27.60
N ALA A 7 -5.37 -74.84 28.78
CA ALA A 7 -5.16 -74.07 29.99
C ALA A 7 -3.67 -74.17 30.34
N ALA A 8 -2.90 -73.18 29.89
CA ALA A 8 -1.61 -72.85 30.48
C ALA A 8 -1.76 -71.46 31.11
N SER A 9 -2.01 -71.45 32.43
CA SER A 9 -1.95 -70.26 33.26
C SER A 9 -0.51 -69.75 33.29
N VAL A 10 -0.17 -68.84 32.37
CA VAL A 10 1.05 -68.05 32.50
C VAL A 10 0.86 -67.12 33.70
N PRO A 11 1.73 -67.17 34.74
CA PRO A 11 1.61 -66.26 35.86
C PRO A 11 1.73 -64.81 35.37
N LEU A 12 0.78 -63.94 35.74
CA LEU A 12 0.79 -62.50 35.43
C LEU A 12 2.12 -61.79 35.77
N HIS A 13 2.90 -62.37 36.69
CA HIS A 13 4.22 -61.87 37.07
C HIS A 13 5.31 -62.08 36.01
N GLN A 14 5.15 -63.01 35.06
CA GLN A 14 6.11 -63.25 33.97
C GLN A 14 5.84 -62.39 32.73
N LEU A 15 4.58 -62.00 32.47
CA LEU A 15 4.22 -61.08 31.39
C LEU A 15 4.78 -59.67 31.63
N ASN A 16 4.83 -59.21 32.88
CA ASN A 16 5.40 -57.90 33.23
C ASN A 16 6.92 -57.82 33.00
N TYR A 17 7.67 -58.90 33.26
CA TYR A 17 9.14 -58.87 33.11
C TYR A 17 9.61 -58.85 31.65
N ALA A 18 8.85 -59.44 30.72
CA ALA A 18 9.18 -59.44 29.29
C ALA A 18 8.94 -58.06 28.63
N ALA A 19 7.85 -57.38 28.99
CA ALA A 19 7.56 -56.02 28.53
C ALA A 19 8.57 -54.99 29.07
N ILE A 20 8.99 -55.14 30.33
CA ILE A 20 9.96 -54.24 30.98
C ILE A 20 11.35 -54.31 30.33
N ARG A 21 11.79 -55.49 29.83
CA ARG A 21 13.06 -55.62 29.11
C ARG A 21 13.07 -55.01 27.69
N GLN A 22 11.91 -54.70 27.11
CA GLN A 22 11.82 -54.03 25.81
C GLN A 22 11.74 -52.50 25.91
N ILE A 23 11.54 -51.93 27.11
CA ILE A 23 11.50 -50.48 27.34
C ILE A 23 12.74 -49.72 26.84
N PRO A 24 13.97 -50.27 26.88
CA PRO A 24 15.13 -49.61 26.26
C PRO A 24 14.99 -49.42 24.74
N GLN A 25 14.27 -50.31 24.03
CA GLN A 25 14.00 -50.17 22.59
C GLN A 25 12.92 -49.11 22.31
N TYR A 26 12.04 -48.82 23.28
CA TYR A 26 11.05 -47.76 23.15
C TYR A 26 11.61 -46.37 23.52
N LEU A 27 12.73 -46.29 24.24
CA LEU A 27 13.44 -45.02 24.50
C LEU A 27 14.05 -44.42 23.23
N GLU A 28 14.38 -45.25 22.23
CA GLU A 28 14.84 -44.76 20.91
C GLU A 28 13.73 -44.07 20.12
N LEU A 29 12.46 -44.31 20.46
CA LEU A 29 11.33 -43.77 19.71
C LEU A 29 11.26 -42.24 19.78
N GLU A 30 11.56 -41.62 20.92
CA GLU A 30 11.62 -40.15 21.04
C GLU A 30 12.69 -39.58 20.10
N ALA A 31 13.92 -40.10 20.21
CA ALA A 31 15.06 -39.62 19.44
C ALA A 31 14.80 -39.77 17.93
N VAL A 32 14.17 -40.88 17.53
CA VAL A 32 13.75 -41.12 16.14
C VAL A 32 12.68 -40.13 15.70
N ILE A 33 11.62 -39.92 16.49
CA ILE A 33 10.54 -38.99 16.15
C ILE A 33 11.08 -37.54 16.01
N ARG A 34 11.96 -37.11 16.91
CA ARG A 34 12.62 -35.80 16.81
C ARG A 34 13.57 -35.69 15.63
N ALA A 35 14.34 -36.74 15.35
CA ALA A 35 15.22 -36.78 14.19
C ALA A 35 14.43 -36.67 12.88
N LEU A 36 13.23 -37.26 12.79
CA LEU A 36 12.34 -37.07 11.65
C LEU A 36 11.90 -35.61 11.49
N GLY A 37 11.52 -34.94 12.59
CA GLY A 37 11.20 -33.51 12.57
C GLY A 37 12.37 -32.63 12.13
N ALA A 38 13.55 -32.86 12.70
CA ALA A 38 14.77 -32.14 12.35
C ALA A 38 15.18 -32.38 10.89
N ALA A 39 15.07 -33.62 10.41
CA ALA A 39 15.37 -33.99 9.02
C ALA A 39 14.41 -33.29 8.04
N TYR A 40 13.11 -33.30 8.33
CA TYR A 40 12.13 -32.58 7.53
C TYR A 40 12.40 -31.07 7.55
N GLY A 41 12.59 -30.47 8.73
CA GLY A 41 12.85 -29.04 8.90
C GLY A 41 14.08 -28.58 8.12
N THR A 42 15.14 -29.40 8.16
CA THR A 42 16.39 -29.18 7.40
C THR A 42 16.15 -29.31 5.90
N ALA A 43 15.52 -30.39 5.45
CA ALA A 43 15.28 -30.65 4.03
C ALA A 43 14.40 -29.56 3.40
N LYS A 44 13.32 -29.17 4.10
CA LYS A 44 12.37 -28.17 3.61
C LYS A 44 12.96 -26.76 3.64
N SER A 45 13.65 -26.36 4.70
CA SER A 45 14.36 -25.07 4.73
C SER A 45 15.48 -24.99 3.70
N GLY A 46 16.14 -26.12 3.41
CA GLY A 46 17.18 -26.23 2.39
C GLY A 46 16.71 -25.85 0.99
N THR A 47 15.44 -26.07 0.64
CA THR A 47 14.90 -25.62 -0.65
C THR A 47 14.83 -24.10 -0.75
N GLY A 48 14.55 -23.41 0.36
CA GLY A 48 14.57 -21.95 0.44
C GLY A 48 15.99 -21.40 0.26
N ILE A 49 16.99 -22.04 0.89
CA ILE A 49 18.41 -21.66 0.76
C ILE A 49 18.89 -21.81 -0.68
N ALA A 50 18.48 -22.86 -1.38
CA ALA A 50 18.80 -23.03 -2.80
C ALA A 50 18.25 -21.87 -3.64
N ALA A 51 17.01 -21.45 -3.39
CA ALA A 51 16.44 -20.26 -4.04
C ALA A 51 17.20 -18.98 -3.66
N MET A 52 17.56 -18.82 -2.38
CA MET A 52 18.35 -17.68 -1.90
C MET A 52 19.71 -17.59 -2.61
N SER A 53 20.35 -18.73 -2.83
CA SER A 53 21.66 -18.82 -3.48
C SER A 53 21.66 -18.33 -4.92
N VAL A 54 20.50 -18.38 -5.59
CA VAL A 54 20.32 -17.86 -6.95
C VAL A 54 19.91 -16.39 -6.92
N MET A 55 18.98 -16.03 -6.03
CA MET A 55 18.40 -14.67 -5.99
C MET A 55 19.36 -13.63 -5.39
N ARG A 56 19.95 -13.91 -4.21
CA ARG A 56 20.94 -13.05 -3.54
C ARG A 56 22.04 -13.88 -2.87
N PRO A 57 23.08 -14.30 -3.62
CA PRO A 57 24.14 -15.14 -3.08
C PRO A 57 24.88 -14.52 -1.88
N GLU A 58 24.92 -13.20 -1.78
CA GLU A 58 25.53 -12.47 -0.66
C GLU A 58 24.80 -12.67 0.69
N LEU A 59 23.55 -13.15 0.68
CA LEU A 59 22.73 -13.37 1.88
C LEU A 59 22.67 -14.85 2.32
N ILE A 60 23.37 -15.76 1.63
CA ILE A 60 23.36 -17.21 1.94
C ILE A 60 23.65 -17.50 3.41
N MET A 61 24.68 -16.85 3.98
CA MET A 61 25.06 -17.08 5.38
C MET A 61 24.01 -16.65 6.40
N LYS A 62 23.08 -15.77 6.03
CA LYS A 62 21.93 -15.42 6.89
C LYS A 62 20.81 -16.45 6.75
N SER A 63 20.68 -17.08 5.59
CA SER A 63 19.62 -18.03 5.27
C SER A 63 19.77 -19.43 5.88
N ILE A 64 20.94 -19.76 6.46
CA ILE A 64 21.18 -21.06 7.11
C ILE A 64 20.52 -21.21 8.49
N ILE A 65 20.02 -20.12 9.09
CA ILE A 65 19.49 -20.15 10.47
C ILE A 65 18.36 -21.18 10.68
N PRO A 66 17.34 -21.31 9.80
CA PRO A 66 16.30 -22.32 9.99
C PRO A 66 16.84 -23.76 9.99
N VAL A 67 17.87 -24.04 9.18
CA VAL A 67 18.54 -25.35 9.16
C VAL A 67 19.27 -25.61 10.48
N VAL A 68 19.97 -24.60 11.01
CA VAL A 68 20.64 -24.71 12.32
C VAL A 68 19.61 -24.94 13.43
N MET A 69 18.49 -24.21 13.42
CA MET A 69 17.41 -24.37 14.40
C MET A 69 16.75 -25.76 14.32
N ALA A 70 16.50 -26.27 13.12
CA ALA A 70 15.99 -27.63 12.93
C ALA A 70 16.99 -28.69 13.45
N GLY A 71 18.29 -28.50 13.20
CA GLY A 71 19.34 -29.39 13.71
C GLY A 71 19.43 -29.42 15.24
N ILE A 72 19.22 -28.28 15.89
CA ILE A 72 19.21 -28.19 17.37
C ILE A 72 18.12 -29.07 17.99
N ILE A 73 16.96 -29.26 17.34
CA ILE A 73 15.89 -30.15 17.82
C ILE A 73 16.39 -31.59 17.98
N ALA A 74 17.18 -32.09 17.04
CA ALA A 74 17.74 -33.45 17.11
C ALA A 74 18.72 -33.59 18.28
N ILE A 75 19.55 -32.57 18.53
CA ILE A 75 20.51 -32.57 19.64
C ILE A 75 19.77 -32.62 20.98
N TYR A 76 18.73 -31.80 21.17
CA TYR A 76 17.92 -31.87 22.38
C TYR A 76 17.22 -33.22 22.56
N GLY A 77 16.76 -33.84 21.47
CA GLY A 77 16.21 -35.21 21.50
C GLY A 77 17.21 -36.24 22.01
N LEU A 78 18.45 -36.18 21.52
CA LEU A 78 19.52 -37.07 22.00
C LEU A 78 19.83 -36.84 23.48
N VAL A 79 19.93 -35.57 23.92
CA VAL A 79 20.21 -35.25 25.33
C VAL A 79 19.10 -35.78 26.24
N VAL A 80 17.83 -35.57 25.89
CA VAL A 80 16.70 -36.07 26.70
C VAL A 80 16.68 -37.59 26.71
N ALA A 81 16.88 -38.25 25.57
CA ALA A 81 16.96 -39.71 25.49
C ALA A 81 18.08 -40.26 26.40
N VAL A 82 19.27 -39.64 26.42
CA VAL A 82 20.38 -40.01 27.30
C VAL A 82 20.04 -39.78 28.77
N LEU A 83 19.37 -38.67 29.12
CA LEU A 83 18.93 -38.39 30.49
C LEU A 83 17.91 -39.42 30.99
N ILE A 84 16.95 -39.79 30.15
CA ILE A 84 15.97 -40.83 30.47
C ILE A 84 16.68 -42.18 30.61
N ALA A 85 17.59 -42.53 29.69
CA ALA A 85 18.33 -43.79 29.71
C ALA A 85 19.18 -43.95 30.99
N ASN A 86 19.87 -42.88 31.40
CA ASN A 86 20.68 -42.87 32.62
C ASN A 86 19.85 -42.95 33.91
N SER A 87 18.54 -42.73 33.84
CA SER A 87 17.62 -42.82 34.97
C SER A 87 16.93 -44.18 35.12
N LEU A 88 17.29 -45.15 34.26
CA LEU A 88 16.78 -46.52 34.30
C LEU A 88 17.63 -47.40 35.24
N ASN A 89 16.98 -47.97 36.26
CA ASN A 89 17.61 -48.82 37.27
C ASN A 89 16.79 -50.11 37.44
N ASP A 90 17.42 -51.22 37.85
CA ASP A 90 16.76 -52.53 38.03
C ASP A 90 15.58 -52.52 39.04
N GLY A 91 15.44 -51.47 39.85
CA GLY A 91 14.35 -51.29 40.82
C GLY A 91 13.24 -50.32 40.38
N ILE A 92 13.16 -49.93 39.10
CA ILE A 92 12.16 -48.95 38.65
C ILE A 92 10.74 -49.53 38.69
N SER A 93 9.78 -48.75 39.19
CA SER A 93 8.38 -49.18 39.22
C SER A 93 7.73 -49.01 37.84
N LEU A 94 6.77 -49.88 37.53
CA LEU A 94 6.00 -49.84 36.28
C LEU A 94 5.37 -48.45 36.03
N TYR A 95 4.88 -47.79 37.08
CA TYR A 95 4.34 -46.43 37.00
C TYR A 95 5.38 -45.41 36.53
N ARG A 96 6.60 -45.45 37.08
CA ARG A 96 7.69 -44.55 36.64
C ARG A 96 8.11 -44.83 35.20
N SER A 97 8.10 -46.09 34.78
CA SER A 97 8.39 -46.46 33.38
C SER A 97 7.37 -45.88 32.40
N PHE A 98 6.07 -45.93 32.71
CA PHE A 98 5.05 -45.29 31.88
C PHE A 98 5.15 -43.77 31.88
N LEU A 99 5.51 -43.15 33.02
CA LEU A 99 5.77 -41.72 33.11
C LEU A 99 6.93 -41.29 32.20
N GLN A 100 8.03 -42.05 32.19
CA GLN A 100 9.18 -41.79 31.32
C GLN A 100 8.84 -42.00 29.84
N LEU A 101 8.06 -43.03 29.51
CA LEU A 101 7.57 -43.26 28.16
C LEU A 101 6.67 -42.10 27.68
N GLY A 102 5.74 -41.65 28.53
CA GLY A 102 4.86 -40.52 28.24
C GLY A 102 5.63 -39.21 28.07
N ALA A 103 6.65 -38.97 28.91
CA ALA A 103 7.54 -37.82 28.79
C ALA A 103 8.30 -37.86 27.45
N GLY A 104 8.91 -38.99 27.09
CA GLY A 104 9.62 -39.15 25.83
C GLY A 104 8.71 -38.99 24.60
N LEU A 105 7.50 -39.57 24.62
CA LEU A 105 6.52 -39.39 23.54
C LEU A 105 6.07 -37.93 23.40
N SER A 106 5.78 -37.25 24.51
CA SER A 106 5.38 -35.84 24.49
C SER A 106 6.48 -34.97 23.90
N VAL A 107 7.72 -35.12 24.38
CA VAL A 107 8.88 -34.34 23.94
C VAL A 107 9.26 -34.65 22.49
N GLY A 108 9.13 -35.92 22.10
CA GLY A 108 9.34 -36.40 20.73
C GLY A 108 8.34 -35.79 19.75
N LEU A 109 7.04 -35.92 20.01
CA LEU A 109 5.98 -35.39 19.14
C LEU A 109 6.00 -33.86 19.06
N SER A 110 6.28 -33.15 20.16
CA SER A 110 6.50 -31.71 20.13
C SER A 110 7.69 -31.33 19.25
N GLY A 111 8.79 -32.07 19.33
CA GLY A 111 9.96 -31.84 18.47
C GLY A 111 9.71 -32.16 16.99
N LEU A 112 8.87 -33.17 16.69
CA LEU A 112 8.41 -33.43 15.32
C LEU A 112 7.62 -32.25 14.77
N ALA A 113 6.63 -31.76 15.53
CA ALA A 113 5.81 -30.61 15.15
C ALA A 113 6.65 -29.35 14.96
N ALA A 114 7.57 -29.07 15.89
CA ALA A 114 8.50 -27.95 15.79
C ALA A 114 9.39 -28.04 14.54
N GLY A 115 9.90 -29.22 14.21
CA GLY A 115 10.67 -29.45 12.98
C GLY A 115 9.86 -29.18 11.70
N PHE A 116 8.58 -29.57 11.67
CA PHE A 116 7.66 -29.24 10.58
C PHE A 116 7.44 -27.74 10.45
N ALA A 117 7.14 -27.06 11.56
CA ALA A 117 6.91 -25.62 11.60
C ALA A 117 8.16 -24.85 11.12
N ILE A 118 9.34 -25.16 11.66
CA ILE A 118 10.62 -24.57 11.24
C ILE A 118 10.87 -24.82 9.75
N GLY A 119 10.58 -26.02 9.25
CA GLY A 119 10.73 -26.33 7.82
C GLY A 119 9.90 -25.44 6.91
N ILE A 120 8.60 -25.32 7.21
CA ILE A 120 7.65 -24.55 6.39
C ILE A 120 7.96 -23.04 6.50
N VAL A 121 8.10 -22.54 7.72
CA VAL A 121 8.40 -21.13 7.99
C VAL A 121 9.79 -20.76 7.47
N GLY A 122 10.78 -21.63 7.65
CA GLY A 122 12.13 -21.42 7.16
C GLY A 122 12.19 -21.32 5.64
N ASP A 123 11.53 -22.24 4.93
CA ASP A 123 11.44 -22.24 3.47
C ASP A 123 10.75 -20.97 2.93
N ALA A 124 9.60 -20.60 3.50
CA ALA A 124 8.86 -19.39 3.12
C ALA A 124 9.61 -18.11 3.50
N GLY A 125 10.13 -18.03 4.72
CA GLY A 125 10.82 -16.86 5.26
C GLY A 125 12.15 -16.59 4.58
N VAL A 126 12.91 -17.62 4.20
CA VAL A 126 14.14 -17.46 3.40
C VAL A 126 13.81 -16.92 2.01
N ARG A 127 12.76 -17.42 1.36
CA ARG A 127 12.30 -16.87 0.06
C ARG A 127 11.77 -15.44 0.20
N GLY A 128 11.02 -15.13 1.25
CA GLY A 128 10.56 -13.77 1.53
C GLY A 128 11.73 -12.82 1.77
N THR A 129 12.73 -13.24 2.55
CA THR A 129 13.96 -12.46 2.78
C THR A 129 14.77 -12.26 1.49
N ALA A 130 14.73 -13.23 0.57
CA ALA A 130 15.37 -13.10 -0.72
C ALA A 130 14.82 -11.94 -1.55
N GLN A 131 13.49 -11.82 -1.55
CA GLN A 131 12.77 -10.73 -2.21
C GLN A 131 12.98 -9.42 -1.45
N GLN A 132 12.73 -9.43 -0.13
CA GLN A 132 12.80 -8.25 0.74
C GLN A 132 13.72 -8.50 1.95
N PRO A 133 14.99 -8.04 1.89
CA PRO A 133 15.97 -8.28 2.97
C PRO A 133 15.57 -7.73 4.35
N ARG A 134 14.65 -6.76 4.40
CA ARG A 134 14.12 -6.20 5.66
C ARG A 134 13.30 -7.22 6.46
N LEU A 135 12.72 -8.23 5.80
CA LEU A 135 11.94 -9.29 6.44
C LEU A 135 12.79 -10.26 7.26
N PHE A 136 14.13 -10.18 7.19
CA PHE A 136 15.01 -11.08 7.90
C PHE A 136 14.73 -11.13 9.41
N VAL A 137 14.55 -9.97 10.05
CA VAL A 137 14.25 -9.92 11.50
C VAL A 137 12.88 -10.52 11.79
N GLY A 138 11.89 -10.25 10.94
CA GLY A 138 10.55 -10.84 11.05
C GLY A 138 10.58 -12.36 10.93
N MET A 139 11.31 -12.91 9.97
CA MET A 139 11.53 -14.35 9.83
C MET A 139 12.11 -14.96 11.11
N ILE A 140 13.12 -14.32 11.72
CA ILE A 140 13.73 -14.81 12.96
C ILE A 140 12.71 -14.81 14.11
N LEU A 141 11.92 -13.74 14.25
CA LEU A 141 10.87 -13.67 15.26
C LEU A 141 9.82 -14.77 15.04
N ILE A 142 9.39 -15.02 13.80
CA ILE A 142 8.44 -16.10 13.51
C ILE A 142 9.08 -17.46 13.82
N LEU A 143 10.36 -17.70 13.50
CA LEU A 143 11.03 -18.97 13.84
C LEU A 143 11.16 -19.19 15.36
N ILE A 144 11.33 -18.12 16.14
CA ILE A 144 11.39 -18.18 17.62
C ILE A 144 10.00 -18.38 18.21
N PHE A 145 9.00 -17.65 17.71
CA PHE A 145 7.64 -17.61 18.25
C PHE A 145 6.63 -18.43 17.44
N ALA A 146 7.08 -19.31 16.54
CA ALA A 146 6.18 -20.15 15.73
C ALA A 146 5.25 -20.98 16.62
N GLU A 147 5.73 -21.39 17.80
CA GLU A 147 4.94 -22.06 18.83
C GLU A 147 3.86 -21.13 19.42
N LEU A 148 4.15 -19.85 19.62
CA LEU A 148 3.21 -18.83 20.12
C LEU A 148 2.13 -18.48 19.09
N PHE A 149 2.48 -18.40 17.80
CA PHE A 149 1.51 -18.18 16.70
C PHE A 149 0.52 -19.34 16.59
N PHE A 150 0.93 -20.57 16.91
CA PHE A 150 0.07 -21.74 16.91
C PHE A 150 -0.90 -21.77 18.11
N GLU A 151 -0.54 -21.15 19.23
CA GLU A 151 -1.39 -21.08 20.43
C GLU A 151 -2.62 -20.18 20.25
N GLU A 152 -2.56 -19.14 19.42
CA GLU A 152 -3.72 -18.26 19.20
C GLU A 152 -4.86 -18.92 18.38
N ARG A 153 -4.61 -20.06 17.70
CA ARG A 153 -5.59 -20.79 16.87
C ARG A 153 -6.43 -19.91 15.92
N ARG A 154 -5.92 -18.74 15.53
CA ARG A 154 -6.60 -17.85 14.59
C ARG A 154 -6.38 -18.37 13.18
N VAL A 155 -7.36 -19.09 12.68
CA VAL A 155 -7.48 -19.46 11.27
C VAL A 155 -8.26 -18.34 10.58
N ALA A 156 -7.90 -17.99 9.35
CA ALA A 156 -8.67 -17.01 8.58
C ALA A 156 -10.10 -17.53 8.36
N ASP A 157 -11.10 -16.66 8.52
CA ASP A 157 -12.51 -17.01 8.25
C ASP A 157 -12.72 -17.32 6.75
N GLU A 158 -12.03 -16.58 5.89
CA GLU A 158 -11.97 -16.80 4.44
C GLU A 158 -10.52 -16.83 3.95
N GLN A 159 -10.21 -17.75 3.04
CA GLN A 159 -8.95 -17.76 2.30
C GLN A 159 -9.24 -17.57 0.81
N ARG A 160 -8.62 -16.56 0.21
CA ARG A 160 -8.70 -16.29 -1.23
C ARG A 160 -7.33 -16.40 -1.86
N ASP A 161 -7.19 -17.28 -2.84
CA ASP A 161 -5.97 -17.41 -3.61
C ASP A 161 -5.91 -16.31 -4.67
N ALA A 162 -4.90 -15.44 -4.58
CA ALA A 162 -4.66 -14.39 -5.58
C ALA A 162 -4.09 -14.95 -6.89
N GLY A 163 -3.72 -16.24 -6.96
CA GLY A 163 -3.22 -16.90 -8.17
C GLY A 163 -1.85 -16.39 -8.61
N GLY A 164 -0.98 -16.05 -7.64
CA GLY A 164 0.35 -15.50 -7.92
C GLY A 164 0.37 -14.01 -8.30
N ARG A 165 -0.79 -13.33 -8.29
CA ARG A 165 -0.92 -11.90 -8.58
C ARG A 165 -0.34 -11.02 -7.46
N ILE A 166 -0.09 -9.75 -7.80
CA ILE A 166 0.45 -8.74 -6.90
C ILE A 166 -0.67 -8.18 -6.02
N LEU A 167 -0.42 -8.08 -4.72
CA LEU A 167 -1.28 -7.36 -3.78
C LEU A 167 -0.63 -6.00 -3.47
N ALA A 168 -1.38 -4.92 -3.59
CA ALA A 168 -0.90 -3.57 -3.32
C ALA A 168 -1.95 -2.77 -2.52
N PRO A 169 -1.56 -1.74 -1.74
CA PRO A 169 -2.52 -0.81 -1.18
C PRO A 169 -3.36 -0.17 -2.28
N GLY A 170 -4.62 0.13 -1.97
CA GLY A 170 -5.52 0.80 -2.91
C GLY A 170 -4.98 2.17 -3.32
N PHE A 171 -5.18 2.55 -4.59
CA PHE A 171 -4.69 3.83 -5.07
C PHE A 171 -5.49 5.00 -4.48
N ILE A 172 -4.81 6.14 -4.33
CA ILE A 172 -5.35 7.39 -3.80
C ILE A 172 -5.10 8.49 -4.83
N ASP A 173 -6.17 9.05 -5.40
CA ASP A 173 -6.06 10.15 -6.37
C ASP A 173 -6.41 11.49 -5.73
N VAL A 174 -5.40 12.31 -5.47
CA VAL A 174 -5.57 13.59 -4.74
C VAL A 174 -5.89 14.77 -5.66
N GLN A 175 -5.91 14.57 -6.98
CA GLN A 175 -6.28 15.62 -7.92
C GLN A 175 -7.01 15.02 -9.15
N ILE A 176 -8.33 15.13 -9.14
CA ILE A 176 -9.23 14.72 -10.22
C ILE A 176 -10.41 15.70 -10.33
N ASN A 177 -10.54 16.35 -11.48
CA ASN A 177 -11.55 17.40 -11.72
C ASN A 177 -12.92 16.81 -12.08
N GLY A 178 -12.93 15.57 -12.58
CA GLY A 178 -14.13 14.85 -12.95
C GLY A 178 -13.83 13.56 -13.70
N GLY A 179 -14.89 12.94 -14.20
CA GLY A 179 -14.78 11.76 -15.05
C GLY A 179 -16.15 11.23 -15.44
N PHE A 180 -16.18 10.38 -16.46
CA PHE A 180 -17.38 9.69 -16.94
C PHE A 180 -18.52 10.67 -17.28
N GLY A 181 -18.17 11.84 -17.83
CA GLY A 181 -19.10 12.92 -18.20
C GLY A 181 -19.49 13.85 -17.05
N VAL A 182 -18.99 13.64 -15.84
CA VAL A 182 -19.25 14.48 -14.66
C VAL A 182 -18.10 15.46 -14.45
N ASP A 183 -18.44 16.73 -14.25
CA ASP A 183 -17.54 17.81 -13.82
C ASP A 183 -17.92 18.24 -12.41
N PHE A 184 -16.99 18.18 -11.46
CA PHE A 184 -17.27 18.56 -10.08
C PHE A 184 -17.48 20.06 -9.92
N SER A 185 -16.97 20.89 -10.83
CA SER A 185 -17.09 22.35 -10.79
C SER A 185 -18.38 22.87 -11.46
N LEU A 186 -19.22 21.99 -12.00
CA LEU A 186 -20.52 22.35 -12.55
C LEU A 186 -21.64 22.18 -11.52
N VAL A 187 -22.43 23.24 -11.33
CA VAL A 187 -23.63 23.19 -10.49
C VAL A 187 -24.73 22.44 -11.24
N THR A 188 -25.00 21.22 -10.81
CA THR A 188 -26.15 20.41 -11.25
C THR A 188 -27.22 20.39 -10.16
N GLU A 189 -28.39 19.82 -10.47
CA GLU A 189 -29.46 19.63 -9.47
C GLU A 189 -29.05 18.63 -8.37
N ASP A 190 -28.13 17.71 -8.67
CA ASP A 190 -27.63 16.70 -7.74
C ASP A 190 -26.13 16.44 -7.98
N VAL A 191 -25.29 17.20 -7.28
CA VAL A 191 -23.82 17.06 -7.33
C VAL A 191 -23.40 15.73 -6.70
N GLY A 192 -24.11 15.30 -5.66
CA GLY A 192 -23.80 14.09 -4.89
C GLY A 192 -23.85 12.83 -5.75
N SER A 193 -24.86 12.67 -6.61
CA SER A 193 -24.92 11.53 -7.53
C SER A 193 -23.83 11.55 -8.60
N GLY A 194 -23.43 12.74 -9.08
CA GLY A 194 -22.30 12.89 -9.98
C GLY A 194 -20.99 12.40 -9.34
N VAL A 195 -20.69 12.84 -8.11
CA VAL A 195 -19.53 12.36 -7.35
C VAL A 195 -19.61 10.85 -7.08
N ALA A 196 -20.79 10.33 -6.73
CA ALA A 196 -20.98 8.91 -6.50
C ALA A 196 -20.75 8.07 -7.77
N LEU A 197 -21.17 8.55 -8.94
CA LEU A 197 -20.90 7.90 -10.22
C LEU A 197 -19.40 7.80 -10.48
N VAL A 198 -18.66 8.90 -10.31
CA VAL A 198 -17.19 8.89 -10.49
C VAL A 198 -16.55 7.95 -9.47
N ALA A 199 -16.93 8.05 -8.19
CA ALA A 199 -16.43 7.18 -7.13
C ALA A 199 -16.63 5.69 -7.43
N GLN A 200 -17.79 5.30 -7.99
CA GLN A 200 -18.07 3.93 -8.38
C GLN A 200 -17.17 3.47 -9.53
N ARG A 201 -16.98 4.33 -10.54
CA ARG A 201 -16.22 3.98 -11.74
C ARG A 201 -14.71 3.98 -11.51
N LEU A 202 -14.21 4.75 -10.56
CA LEU A 202 -12.82 4.75 -10.13
C LEU A 202 -12.34 3.39 -9.59
N LEU A 203 -13.25 2.58 -9.05
CA LEU A 203 -12.94 1.23 -8.54
C LEU A 203 -12.31 0.31 -9.59
N SER A 204 -12.71 0.43 -10.87
CA SER A 204 -12.12 -0.37 -11.96
C SER A 204 -10.70 0.02 -12.32
N HIS A 205 -10.24 1.16 -11.80
CA HIS A 205 -8.90 1.70 -11.98
C HIS A 205 -8.05 1.58 -10.71
N GLY A 206 -8.51 0.77 -9.74
CA GLY A 206 -7.78 0.48 -8.50
C GLY A 206 -7.80 1.62 -7.49
N VAL A 207 -8.54 2.70 -7.75
CA VAL A 207 -8.66 3.85 -6.85
C VAL A 207 -9.70 3.52 -5.78
N THR A 208 -9.24 3.50 -4.54
CA THR A 208 -10.06 3.21 -3.35
C THR A 208 -10.47 4.47 -2.61
N SER A 209 -9.73 5.56 -2.80
CA SER A 209 -10.06 6.86 -2.25
C SER A 209 -9.54 8.01 -3.13
N PHE A 210 -10.19 9.17 -3.07
CA PHE A 210 -9.84 10.31 -3.92
C PHE A 210 -10.26 11.65 -3.31
N CYS A 211 -9.71 12.72 -3.86
CA CYS A 211 -10.11 14.10 -3.59
C CYS A 211 -10.75 14.70 -4.85
N PRO A 212 -12.09 14.91 -4.87
CA PRO A 212 -12.75 15.68 -5.91
C PRO A 212 -12.13 17.09 -5.99
N THR A 213 -11.68 17.50 -7.16
CA THR A 213 -11.05 18.80 -7.37
C THR A 213 -12.05 19.80 -7.95
N LEU A 214 -12.16 20.97 -7.31
CA LEU A 214 -12.89 22.12 -7.83
C LEU A 214 -11.90 23.16 -8.34
N VAL A 215 -11.99 23.50 -9.62
CA VAL A 215 -11.15 24.54 -10.23
C VAL A 215 -11.75 25.94 -10.00
N THR A 216 -10.99 26.99 -10.31
CA THR A 216 -11.42 28.40 -10.24
C THR A 216 -12.82 28.59 -10.81
N SER A 217 -13.76 28.94 -9.93
CA SER A 217 -15.18 29.08 -10.21
C SER A 217 -15.75 30.34 -9.53
N PRO A 218 -16.94 30.83 -9.94
CA PRO A 218 -17.67 31.84 -9.18
C PRO A 218 -17.89 31.41 -7.72
N HIS A 219 -17.93 32.35 -6.78
CA HIS A 219 -18.10 32.00 -5.36
C HIS A 219 -19.40 31.22 -5.11
N GLU A 220 -20.44 31.52 -5.87
CA GLU A 220 -21.75 30.86 -5.76
C GLU A 220 -21.67 29.36 -6.07
N VAL A 221 -20.70 28.93 -6.87
CA VAL A 221 -20.45 27.52 -7.16
C VAL A 221 -19.89 26.82 -5.93
N TYR A 222 -18.83 27.36 -5.31
CA TYR A 222 -18.22 26.76 -4.12
C TYR A 222 -19.23 26.63 -2.97
N HIS A 223 -20.00 27.69 -2.70
CA HIS A 223 -21.01 27.70 -1.65
C HIS A 223 -22.14 26.67 -1.87
N LYS A 224 -22.42 26.29 -3.12
CA LYS A 224 -23.43 25.27 -3.46
C LYS A 224 -22.84 23.86 -3.50
N VAL A 225 -21.64 23.70 -4.01
CA VAL A 225 -21.02 22.41 -4.31
C VAL A 225 -20.35 21.81 -3.08
N LEU A 226 -19.55 22.59 -2.33
CA LEU A 226 -18.77 22.09 -1.19
C LEU A 226 -19.62 21.39 -0.12
N PRO A 227 -20.81 21.89 0.28
CA PRO A 227 -21.65 21.21 1.26
C PRO A 227 -22.22 19.88 0.75
N GLN A 228 -22.28 19.66 -0.57
CA GLN A 228 -22.82 18.45 -1.20
C GLN A 228 -21.77 17.35 -1.41
N ILE A 229 -20.50 17.63 -1.11
CA ILE A 229 -19.39 16.69 -1.23
C ILE A 229 -18.80 16.43 0.17
N PRO A 230 -19.51 15.71 1.05
CA PRO A 230 -18.98 15.40 2.37
C PRO A 230 -17.83 14.39 2.28
N VAL A 231 -16.90 14.47 3.23
CA VAL A 231 -15.95 13.37 3.47
C VAL A 231 -16.73 12.10 3.76
N LYS A 232 -16.39 11.02 3.04
CA LYS A 232 -17.16 9.77 3.08
C LYS A 232 -16.23 8.58 2.89
N SER A 233 -16.33 7.60 3.79
CA SER A 233 -15.62 6.32 3.62
C SER A 233 -16.06 5.61 2.35
N GLY A 234 -15.12 4.90 1.72
CA GLY A 234 -15.41 4.04 0.58
C GLY A 234 -16.23 2.82 0.98
N GLY A 235 -16.69 2.07 -0.01
CA GLY A 235 -17.35 0.78 0.21
C GLY A 235 -17.92 0.20 -1.09
N PRO A 236 -18.94 -0.67 -1.01
CA PRO A 236 -19.55 -1.33 -2.17
C PRO A 236 -20.10 -0.40 -3.25
N HIS A 237 -20.34 0.87 -2.90
CA HIS A 237 -20.92 1.86 -3.79
C HIS A 237 -19.90 2.80 -4.45
N GLY A 238 -18.62 2.74 -4.06
CA GLY A 238 -17.57 3.57 -4.66
C GLY A 238 -16.38 3.85 -3.76
N ALA A 239 -15.36 4.45 -4.35
CA ALA A 239 -14.19 4.96 -3.66
C ALA A 239 -14.55 6.00 -2.58
N GLY A 240 -13.76 6.07 -1.52
CA GLY A 240 -13.93 7.04 -0.45
C GLY A 240 -13.57 8.46 -0.89
N VAL A 241 -14.34 9.44 -0.45
CA VAL A 241 -14.04 10.86 -0.63
C VAL A 241 -13.26 11.33 0.59
N LEU A 242 -11.97 11.65 0.41
CA LEU A 242 -11.08 12.10 1.51
C LEU A 242 -11.27 13.59 1.86
N GLY A 243 -12.07 14.29 1.06
CA GLY A 243 -12.29 15.72 1.11
C GLY A 243 -11.94 16.38 -0.22
N VAL A 244 -12.37 17.62 -0.37
CA VAL A 244 -12.27 18.38 -1.63
C VAL A 244 -10.89 19.02 -1.77
N HIS A 245 -10.35 18.99 -2.99
CA HIS A 245 -9.21 19.79 -3.39
C HIS A 245 -9.71 21.07 -4.08
N LEU A 246 -9.39 22.23 -3.53
CA LEU A 246 -9.68 23.52 -4.17
C LEU A 246 -8.47 23.98 -4.98
N GLU A 247 -8.59 23.99 -6.30
CA GLU A 247 -7.54 24.45 -7.20
C GLU A 247 -7.84 25.87 -7.70
N GLY A 248 -7.31 26.88 -7.00
CA GLY A 248 -7.73 28.27 -7.16
C GLY A 248 -9.04 28.61 -6.43
N PRO A 249 -9.50 29.87 -6.45
CA PRO A 249 -9.15 30.92 -7.42
C PRO A 249 -7.97 31.83 -7.04
N PHE A 250 -7.30 31.57 -5.91
CA PHE A 250 -6.16 32.35 -5.42
C PHE A 250 -4.83 31.96 -6.09
N ILE A 251 -4.79 32.10 -7.41
CA ILE A 251 -3.68 31.70 -8.26
C ILE A 251 -3.21 32.86 -9.14
N SER A 252 -2.02 32.74 -9.73
CA SER A 252 -1.44 33.75 -10.60
C SER A 252 -2.22 33.93 -11.89
N GLN A 253 -2.51 35.17 -12.26
CA GLN A 253 -3.11 35.51 -13.55
C GLN A 253 -2.22 35.10 -14.73
N GLU A 254 -0.90 35.22 -14.58
CA GLU A 254 0.08 34.86 -15.62
C GLU A 254 0.19 33.34 -15.84
N LYS A 255 -0.12 32.56 -14.81
CA LYS A 255 -0.04 31.10 -14.82
C LYS A 255 -1.40 30.44 -14.58
N ARG A 256 -2.49 31.11 -14.98
CA ARG A 256 -3.85 30.60 -14.81
C ARG A 256 -4.13 29.29 -15.55
N GLY A 257 -3.40 28.96 -16.61
CA GLY A 257 -3.69 27.77 -17.43
C GLY A 257 -5.13 27.81 -17.96
N ALA A 258 -5.90 26.75 -17.70
CA ALA A 258 -7.30 26.63 -18.09
C ALA A 258 -8.30 27.40 -17.18
N HIS A 259 -7.82 28.06 -16.12
CA HIS A 259 -8.70 28.71 -15.15
C HIS A 259 -9.31 30.02 -15.71
N PRO A 260 -10.62 30.26 -15.48
CA PRO A 260 -11.30 31.45 -15.98
C PRO A 260 -10.82 32.72 -15.27
N GLU A 261 -10.23 33.63 -16.04
CA GLU A 261 -9.63 34.89 -15.54
C GLU A 261 -10.62 35.77 -14.77
N ALA A 262 -11.89 35.82 -15.20
CA ALA A 262 -12.93 36.61 -14.55
C ALA A 262 -13.23 36.18 -13.09
N HIS A 263 -12.83 34.97 -12.72
CA HIS A 263 -13.10 34.41 -11.39
C HIS A 263 -11.84 34.32 -10.52
N LEU A 264 -10.67 34.73 -11.03
CA LEU A 264 -9.47 34.85 -10.22
C LEU A 264 -9.71 35.82 -9.06
N ARG A 265 -9.09 35.51 -7.93
CA ARG A 265 -9.15 36.29 -6.70
C ARG A 265 -7.75 36.44 -6.11
N SER A 266 -7.61 37.44 -5.26
CA SER A 266 -6.40 37.71 -4.48
C SER A 266 -6.83 38.00 -3.04
N PHE A 267 -5.88 38.14 -2.13
CA PHE A 267 -6.12 38.32 -0.69
C PHE A 267 -6.13 39.81 -0.28
N GLU A 268 -6.83 40.64 -1.06
CA GLU A 268 -6.71 42.11 -1.01
C GLU A 268 -7.38 42.73 0.23
N ALA A 269 -8.45 42.14 0.75
CA ALA A 269 -9.18 42.74 1.87
C ALA A 269 -8.62 42.26 3.21
N ASN A 270 -8.67 40.95 3.48
CA ASN A 270 -8.44 40.42 4.82
C ASN A 270 -7.73 39.05 4.86
N GLY A 271 -6.99 38.65 3.83
CA GLY A 271 -6.16 37.45 3.92
C GLY A 271 -7.05 36.20 3.94
N PHE A 272 -7.17 35.58 5.12
CA PHE A 272 -8.00 34.39 5.30
C PHE A 272 -9.50 34.66 5.23
N ASP A 273 -9.99 35.85 5.57
CA ASP A 273 -11.42 36.15 5.40
C ASP A 273 -11.83 36.11 3.92
N ASP A 274 -10.92 36.46 2.98
CA ASP A 274 -11.17 36.36 1.54
C ASP A 274 -11.38 34.90 1.11
N VAL A 275 -10.65 33.97 1.74
CA VAL A 275 -10.80 32.53 1.55
C VAL A 275 -12.18 32.06 2.00
N LEU A 276 -12.60 32.46 3.21
CA LEU A 276 -13.93 32.11 3.73
C LEU A 276 -15.06 32.76 2.95
N ALA A 277 -14.90 34.00 2.50
CA ALA A 277 -15.88 34.68 1.65
C ALA A 277 -16.04 33.96 0.30
N THR A 278 -14.92 33.48 -0.26
CA THR A 278 -14.90 32.82 -1.57
C THR A 278 -15.46 31.40 -1.52
N TYR A 279 -15.00 30.58 -0.57
CA TYR A 279 -15.36 29.16 -0.51
C TYR A 279 -16.53 28.85 0.42
N GLY A 280 -16.78 29.69 1.43
CA GLY A 280 -17.71 29.37 2.52
C GLY A 280 -17.05 28.50 3.59
N SER A 281 -17.75 27.47 4.06
CA SER A 281 -17.19 26.52 5.02
C SER A 281 -16.09 25.66 4.38
N LEU A 282 -15.02 25.40 5.13
CA LEU A 282 -13.90 24.56 4.73
C LEU A 282 -13.94 23.16 5.37
N ASP A 283 -15.05 22.78 6.04
CA ASP A 283 -15.14 21.53 6.81
C ASP A 283 -14.87 20.26 5.95
N ASN A 284 -15.22 20.31 4.67
CA ASN A 284 -15.03 19.21 3.72
C ASN A 284 -13.75 19.36 2.88
N VAL A 285 -12.92 20.37 3.12
CA VAL A 285 -11.76 20.70 2.29
C VAL A 285 -10.52 20.02 2.84
N ARG A 286 -9.78 19.33 1.97
CA ARG A 286 -8.55 18.62 2.33
C ARG A 286 -7.31 19.31 1.79
N ILE A 287 -7.38 19.87 0.59
CA ILE A 287 -6.25 20.48 -0.12
C ILE A 287 -6.68 21.84 -0.69
N VAL A 288 -5.80 22.85 -0.61
CA VAL A 288 -5.98 24.13 -1.30
C VAL A 288 -4.71 24.44 -2.11
N THR A 289 -4.84 24.58 -3.42
CA THR A 289 -3.79 25.09 -4.30
C THR A 289 -3.88 26.61 -4.40
N LEU A 290 -2.78 27.28 -4.09
CA LEU A 290 -2.65 28.73 -4.20
C LEU A 290 -1.28 29.15 -4.73
N ALA A 291 -1.20 30.39 -5.21
CA ALA A 291 0.04 31.00 -5.67
C ALA A 291 0.73 31.76 -4.51
N PRO A 292 1.93 31.33 -4.05
CA PRO A 292 2.57 31.89 -2.86
C PRO A 292 3.08 33.32 -3.05
N GLU A 293 3.25 33.81 -4.28
CA GLU A 293 3.64 35.20 -4.55
C GLU A 293 2.53 36.23 -4.32
N LEU A 294 1.27 35.79 -4.17
CA LEU A 294 0.16 36.69 -3.89
C LEU A 294 0.35 37.39 -2.54
N HIS A 295 0.01 38.67 -2.48
CA HIS A 295 0.08 39.46 -1.25
C HIS A 295 -0.71 38.78 -0.12
N ARG A 296 -0.14 38.67 1.09
CA ARG A 296 -0.74 37.99 2.28
C ARG A 296 -0.99 36.48 2.15
N SER A 297 -0.47 35.83 1.10
CA SER A 297 -0.50 34.35 0.98
C SER A 297 0.03 33.64 2.23
N HIS A 298 1.09 34.16 2.84
CA HIS A 298 1.71 33.60 4.05
C HIS A 298 0.75 33.49 5.24
N GLU A 299 -0.10 34.50 5.49
CA GLU A 299 -1.12 34.45 6.56
C GLU A 299 -2.14 33.33 6.28
N VAL A 300 -2.52 33.18 5.01
CA VAL A 300 -3.48 32.17 4.56
C VAL A 300 -2.90 30.76 4.65
N ILE A 301 -1.63 30.58 4.27
CA ILE A 301 -0.92 29.29 4.38
C ILE A 301 -0.90 28.84 5.84
N GLU A 302 -0.49 29.71 6.76
CA GLU A 302 -0.43 29.38 8.19
C GLU A 302 -1.80 28.98 8.75
N GLU A 303 -2.86 29.72 8.41
CA GLU A 303 -4.22 29.48 8.91
C GLU A 303 -4.83 28.19 8.33
N LEU A 304 -4.60 27.91 7.04
CA LEU A 304 -5.03 26.65 6.41
C LEU A 304 -4.29 25.45 7.03
N THR A 305 -2.97 25.55 7.21
CA THR A 305 -2.16 24.49 7.82
C THR A 305 -2.56 24.26 9.29
N ALA A 306 -2.85 25.32 10.05
CA ALA A 306 -3.33 25.20 11.44
C ALA A 306 -4.67 24.45 11.54
N ARG A 307 -5.48 24.47 10.48
CA ARG A 307 -6.74 23.71 10.36
C ARG A 307 -6.54 22.29 9.84
N GLY A 308 -5.30 21.88 9.60
CA GLY A 308 -4.97 20.56 9.04
C GLY A 308 -5.24 20.44 7.55
N ILE A 309 -5.51 21.54 6.84
CA ILE A 309 -5.69 21.56 5.38
C ILE A 309 -4.31 21.57 4.73
N CYS A 310 -4.10 20.67 3.76
CA CYS A 310 -2.88 20.62 2.99
C CYS A 310 -2.81 21.82 2.04
N VAL A 311 -1.74 22.59 2.12
CA VAL A 311 -1.52 23.73 1.21
C VAL A 311 -0.57 23.33 0.11
N SER A 312 -1.04 23.48 -1.14
CA SER A 312 -0.32 23.18 -2.35
C SER A 312 0.08 24.44 -3.10
N LEU A 313 1.30 24.44 -3.66
CA LEU A 313 1.82 25.52 -4.48
C LEU A 313 1.61 25.18 -5.96
N GLY A 314 0.89 26.02 -6.69
CA GLY A 314 0.58 25.80 -8.10
C GLY A 314 0.08 27.05 -8.78
N HIS A 315 0.04 27.03 -10.12
CA HIS A 315 -0.43 28.16 -10.92
C HIS A 315 0.24 29.49 -10.52
N SER A 316 1.56 29.49 -10.48
CA SER A 316 2.35 30.50 -9.78
C SER A 316 3.56 30.95 -10.59
N VAL A 317 3.90 32.23 -10.45
CA VAL A 317 5.16 32.83 -10.92
C VAL A 317 6.20 33.02 -9.81
N ALA A 318 6.08 32.29 -8.70
CA ALA A 318 6.98 32.42 -7.57
C ALA A 318 8.42 31.98 -7.90
N ASP A 319 9.36 32.79 -7.42
CA ASP A 319 10.78 32.42 -7.32
C ASP A 319 10.99 31.35 -6.23
N LEU A 320 12.19 30.77 -6.19
CA LEU A 320 12.53 29.77 -5.17
C LEU A 320 12.36 30.33 -3.75
N ARG A 321 12.69 31.61 -3.53
CA ARG A 321 12.66 32.22 -2.20
C ARG A 321 11.23 32.33 -1.65
N ALA A 322 10.28 32.76 -2.48
CA ALA A 322 8.87 32.80 -2.12
C ALA A 322 8.31 31.39 -1.88
N ALA A 323 8.71 30.42 -2.71
CA ALA A 323 8.32 29.02 -2.56
C ALA A 323 8.85 28.41 -1.24
N GLU A 324 10.13 28.63 -0.91
CA GLU A 324 10.73 28.20 0.36
C GLU A 324 10.05 28.87 1.55
N GLY A 325 9.75 30.17 1.43
CA GLY A 325 8.98 30.91 2.42
C GLY A 325 7.60 30.30 2.67
N ALA A 326 6.91 29.85 1.63
CA ALA A 326 5.62 29.18 1.77
C ALA A 326 5.74 27.82 2.49
N VAL A 327 6.78 27.03 2.19
CA VAL A 327 7.03 25.75 2.88
C VAL A 327 7.39 25.96 4.36
N GLN A 328 8.15 27.01 4.68
CA GLN A 328 8.42 27.40 6.07
C GLN A 328 7.15 27.73 6.86
N ARG A 329 6.11 28.21 6.17
CA ARG A 329 4.81 28.58 6.74
C ARG A 329 3.81 27.42 6.81
N GLY A 330 4.10 26.29 6.17
CA GLY A 330 3.29 25.07 6.28
C GLY A 330 2.88 24.42 4.96
N ALA A 331 3.20 25.00 3.81
CA ALA A 331 2.92 24.35 2.53
C ALA A 331 3.72 23.04 2.38
N THR A 332 3.05 21.99 1.91
CA THR A 332 3.61 20.62 1.85
C THR A 332 3.40 19.94 0.50
N PHE A 333 2.77 20.61 -0.46
CA PHE A 333 2.49 20.04 -1.77
C PHE A 333 2.82 21.00 -2.92
N ILE A 334 3.11 20.44 -4.09
CA ILE A 334 3.24 21.16 -5.36
C ILE A 334 2.24 20.54 -6.33
N THR A 335 1.35 21.35 -6.88
CA THR A 335 0.31 20.91 -7.82
C THR A 335 0.95 20.65 -9.18
N HIS A 336 0.65 19.48 -9.77
CA HIS A 336 1.07 19.01 -11.12
C HIS A 336 2.40 19.59 -11.63
N LEU A 337 3.49 19.28 -10.94
CA LEU A 337 4.84 19.80 -11.17
C LEU A 337 5.19 19.97 -12.67
N PHE A 338 5.82 21.09 -13.00
CA PHE A 338 6.11 21.63 -14.34
C PHE A 338 4.96 22.35 -15.04
N ASN A 339 3.71 22.03 -14.73
CA ASN A 339 2.54 22.65 -15.36
C ASN A 339 2.20 23.98 -14.65
N ALA A 340 1.79 24.99 -15.43
CA ALA A 340 1.36 26.28 -14.89
C ALA A 340 2.31 26.91 -13.84
N MET A 341 3.63 26.78 -14.05
CA MET A 341 4.65 27.41 -13.20
C MET A 341 5.77 28.02 -14.03
N LEU A 342 6.70 28.74 -13.41
CA LEU A 342 7.91 29.19 -14.11
C LEU A 342 8.74 27.99 -14.56
N PRO A 343 9.31 28.01 -15.78
CA PRO A 343 10.26 27.00 -16.21
C PRO A 343 11.49 27.02 -15.31
N PHE A 344 12.09 25.84 -15.11
CA PHE A 344 13.36 25.73 -14.39
C PHE A 344 14.44 26.60 -15.05
N HIS A 345 15.12 27.43 -14.25
CA HIS A 345 16.25 28.22 -14.69
C HIS A 345 17.41 28.12 -13.69
N HIS A 346 18.63 27.93 -14.18
CA HIS A 346 19.82 27.67 -13.33
C HIS A 346 20.13 28.72 -12.24
N ARG A 347 19.73 29.99 -12.41
CA ARG A 347 19.94 31.05 -11.40
C ARG A 347 18.82 31.14 -10.38
N ASP A 348 17.63 30.71 -10.78
CA ASP A 348 16.44 30.70 -9.96
C ASP A 348 15.53 29.59 -10.47
N PRO A 349 15.53 28.43 -9.80
CA PRO A 349 14.78 27.27 -10.25
C PRO A 349 13.26 27.39 -9.97
N GLY A 350 12.80 28.48 -9.33
CA GLY A 350 11.41 28.67 -8.94
C GLY A 350 10.91 27.55 -8.01
N ILE A 351 9.61 27.25 -8.09
CA ILE A 351 8.96 26.17 -7.34
C ILE A 351 9.62 24.80 -7.59
N VAL A 352 10.11 24.53 -8.80
CA VAL A 352 10.80 23.26 -9.13
C VAL A 352 12.04 23.06 -8.25
N GLY A 353 12.69 24.14 -7.81
CA GLY A 353 13.85 24.06 -6.93
C GLY A 353 13.55 23.50 -5.53
N LEU A 354 12.29 23.48 -5.10
CA LEU A 354 11.90 22.90 -3.81
C LEU A 354 12.26 21.42 -3.70
N LEU A 355 12.30 20.68 -4.82
CA LEU A 355 12.65 19.26 -4.83
C LEU A 355 14.04 18.96 -4.24
N THR A 356 14.94 19.94 -4.26
CA THR A 356 16.32 19.79 -3.79
C THR A 356 16.77 20.98 -2.95
N SER A 357 15.84 21.70 -2.31
CA SER A 357 16.18 22.86 -1.49
C SER A 357 16.71 22.43 -0.12
N ASP A 358 17.85 23.01 0.27
CA ASP A 358 18.44 22.84 1.61
C ASP A 358 17.84 23.79 2.66
N GLN A 359 16.90 24.66 2.27
CA GLN A 359 16.25 25.65 3.15
C GLN A 359 14.91 25.16 3.71
N LEU A 360 14.53 23.92 3.41
CA LEU A 360 13.28 23.34 3.90
C LEU A 360 13.40 22.97 5.39
N PRO A 361 12.30 23.06 6.17
CA PRO A 361 12.29 22.65 7.57
C PRO A 361 12.75 21.18 7.75
N PRO A 362 13.63 20.87 8.73
CA PRO A 362 14.08 19.51 8.96
C PRO A 362 12.91 18.56 9.23
N GLY A 363 12.95 17.38 8.60
CA GLY A 363 11.91 16.35 8.78
C GLY A 363 10.60 16.63 8.04
N ARG A 364 10.53 17.70 7.24
CA ARG A 364 9.37 17.98 6.37
C ARG A 364 9.64 17.49 4.95
N CYS A 365 8.88 16.50 4.50
CA CYS A 365 8.88 16.06 3.11
C CYS A 365 8.02 17.04 2.28
N ILE A 366 8.50 17.46 1.11
CA ILE A 366 7.70 18.22 0.15
C ILE A 366 7.19 17.25 -0.91
N PHE A 367 5.88 17.07 -0.96
CA PHE A 367 5.27 16.21 -1.98
C PHE A 367 4.98 17.01 -3.24
N TYR A 368 4.87 16.34 -4.37
CA TYR A 368 4.55 16.96 -5.65
C TYR A 368 3.74 16.03 -6.55
N GLY A 369 2.66 16.58 -7.12
CA GLY A 369 1.80 15.89 -8.07
C GLY A 369 2.49 15.71 -9.42
N MET A 370 2.45 14.52 -10.00
CA MET A 370 2.93 14.22 -11.34
C MET A 370 1.83 13.57 -12.19
N ILE A 371 1.50 14.20 -13.31
CA ILE A 371 0.61 13.62 -14.33
C ILE A 371 1.45 12.73 -15.25
N ALA A 372 1.30 11.42 -15.10
CA ALA A 372 2.07 10.42 -15.84
C ALA A 372 1.27 9.75 -16.97
N ASP A 373 0.55 10.54 -17.77
CA ASP A 373 -0.29 10.02 -18.87
C ASP A 373 0.45 9.81 -20.20
N GLY A 374 1.73 10.19 -20.26
CA GLY A 374 2.56 10.11 -21.46
C GLY A 374 2.43 11.31 -22.40
N MET A 375 1.57 12.28 -22.08
CA MET A 375 1.27 13.45 -22.91
C MET A 375 1.60 14.77 -22.20
N HIS A 376 1.09 14.98 -20.98
CA HIS A 376 1.28 16.23 -20.22
C HIS A 376 2.73 16.38 -19.75
N THR A 377 3.33 15.27 -19.32
CA THR A 377 4.71 15.26 -18.85
C THR A 377 5.58 14.43 -19.76
N ASN A 378 6.62 15.06 -20.33
CA ASN A 378 7.63 14.32 -21.07
C ASN A 378 8.30 13.26 -20.18
N PRO A 379 8.53 12.02 -20.66
CA PRO A 379 9.21 10.97 -19.88
C PRO A 379 10.56 11.39 -19.27
N ALA A 380 11.30 12.29 -19.92
CA ALA A 380 12.54 12.84 -19.36
C ALA A 380 12.29 13.72 -18.12
N ALA A 381 11.22 14.51 -18.11
CA ALA A 381 10.82 15.31 -16.96
C ALA A 381 10.36 14.43 -15.78
N LEU A 382 9.59 13.36 -16.05
CA LEU A 382 9.25 12.34 -15.05
C LEU A 382 10.50 11.76 -14.38
N ARG A 383 11.52 11.40 -15.19
CA ARG A 383 12.80 10.89 -14.68
C ARG A 383 13.58 11.92 -13.88
N ILE A 384 13.59 13.18 -14.30
CA ILE A 384 14.30 14.25 -13.58
C ILE A 384 13.66 14.43 -12.20
N ALA A 385 12.34 14.61 -12.13
CA ALA A 385 11.63 14.78 -10.87
C ALA A 385 11.83 13.57 -9.94
N HIS A 386 11.57 12.36 -10.43
CA HIS A 386 11.72 11.13 -9.63
C HIS A 386 13.14 10.94 -9.09
N ARG A 387 14.19 11.24 -9.89
CA ARG A 387 15.58 11.10 -9.43
C ARG A 387 15.96 12.20 -8.44
N ALA A 388 15.39 13.38 -8.56
CA ALA A 388 15.64 14.48 -7.64
C ALA A 388 15.01 14.20 -6.26
N HIS A 389 13.75 13.76 -6.22
CA HIS A 389 13.04 13.56 -4.97
C HIS A 389 12.03 12.39 -5.01
N PRO A 390 12.48 11.13 -5.00
CA PRO A 390 11.59 9.97 -5.23
C PRO A 390 10.50 9.81 -4.16
N GLN A 391 10.79 10.20 -2.91
CA GLN A 391 9.88 10.07 -1.76
C GLN A 391 8.73 11.09 -1.77
N GLY A 392 8.90 12.22 -2.47
CA GLY A 392 7.86 13.24 -2.58
C GLY A 392 6.91 13.04 -3.75
N LEU A 393 7.16 12.06 -4.62
CA LEU A 393 6.40 11.92 -5.87
C LEU A 393 5.01 11.34 -5.59
N VAL A 394 3.96 12.11 -5.89
CA VAL A 394 2.58 11.68 -5.84
C VAL A 394 2.04 11.61 -7.26
N LEU A 395 1.59 10.44 -7.70
CA LEU A 395 0.89 10.32 -8.97
C LEU A 395 -0.52 10.91 -8.82
N VAL A 396 -0.88 11.78 -9.75
CA VAL A 396 -2.22 12.37 -9.87
C VAL A 396 -2.71 12.16 -11.29
N THR A 397 -4.01 12.01 -11.47
CA THR A 397 -4.55 11.94 -12.83
C THR A 397 -4.73 13.34 -13.42
N ASP A 398 -5.14 14.32 -12.61
CA ASP A 398 -5.69 15.59 -13.10
C ASP A 398 -6.76 15.35 -14.17
N ALA A 399 -7.52 14.26 -13.99
CA ALA A 399 -8.46 13.80 -14.99
C ALA A 399 -9.63 14.78 -15.12
N VAL A 400 -9.99 15.07 -16.36
CA VAL A 400 -11.15 15.90 -16.71
C VAL A 400 -12.39 15.04 -16.93
N PRO A 401 -13.59 15.64 -17.06
CA PRO A 401 -14.84 14.89 -17.27
C PRO A 401 -14.84 13.92 -18.46
N ALA A 402 -13.91 14.09 -19.42
CA ALA A 402 -13.71 13.18 -20.54
C ALA A 402 -13.11 11.81 -20.16
N LEU A 403 -12.56 11.64 -18.95
CA LEU A 403 -12.07 10.35 -18.48
C LEU A 403 -13.15 9.26 -18.62
N GLY A 404 -12.82 8.13 -19.24
CA GLY A 404 -13.75 7.01 -19.40
C GLY A 404 -14.84 7.22 -20.46
N LEU A 405 -14.83 8.34 -21.18
CA LEU A 405 -15.60 8.47 -22.41
C LEU A 405 -14.90 7.71 -23.54
N GLY A 406 -15.68 7.05 -24.41
CA GLY A 406 -15.13 6.33 -25.56
C GLY A 406 -14.61 7.30 -26.64
N ASN A 407 -13.90 6.78 -27.64
CA ASN A 407 -13.44 7.61 -28.76
C ASN A 407 -14.61 8.32 -29.46
N GLY A 408 -14.38 9.56 -29.89
CA GLY A 408 -15.35 10.37 -30.61
C GLY A 408 -15.59 11.74 -29.98
N ARG A 409 -16.61 12.44 -30.47
CA ARG A 409 -16.99 13.77 -29.98
C ARG A 409 -17.97 13.67 -28.83
N HIS A 410 -17.70 14.45 -27.79
CA HIS A 410 -18.51 14.56 -26.58
C HIS A 410 -18.71 16.02 -26.22
N THR A 411 -19.82 16.31 -25.54
CA THR A 411 -20.11 17.65 -25.02
C THR A 411 -19.88 17.65 -23.52
N LEU A 412 -18.94 18.48 -23.05
CA LEU A 412 -18.63 18.67 -21.64
C LEU A 412 -18.96 20.12 -21.26
N GLY A 413 -20.08 20.31 -20.56
CA GLY A 413 -20.58 21.65 -20.24
C GLY A 413 -20.86 22.47 -21.51
N GLN A 414 -20.13 23.56 -21.69
CA GLN A 414 -20.22 24.44 -22.88
C GLN A 414 -19.19 24.11 -23.96
N GLN A 415 -18.30 23.14 -23.72
CA GLN A 415 -17.18 22.82 -24.61
C GLN A 415 -17.42 21.48 -25.31
N GLU A 416 -17.18 21.44 -26.62
CA GLU A 416 -17.07 20.16 -27.34
C GLU A 416 -15.64 19.65 -27.27
N VAL A 417 -15.49 18.37 -26.95
CA VAL A 417 -14.20 17.67 -26.91
C VAL A 417 -14.20 16.47 -27.83
N GLU A 418 -13.05 16.18 -28.42
CA GLU A 418 -12.82 15.00 -29.25
C GLU A 418 -11.83 14.08 -28.52
N VAL A 419 -12.28 12.88 -28.17
CA VAL A 419 -11.50 11.86 -27.47
C VAL A 419 -10.91 10.90 -28.49
N ASP A 420 -9.59 10.74 -28.44
CA ASP A 420 -8.81 9.78 -29.23
C ASP A 420 -7.83 9.03 -28.33
N GLY A 421 -8.19 7.79 -27.97
CA GLY A 421 -7.43 6.94 -27.07
C GLY A 421 -7.37 7.51 -25.65
N LEU A 422 -6.18 7.86 -25.20
CA LEU A 422 -5.93 8.47 -23.88
C LEU A 422 -5.75 9.99 -23.95
N THR A 423 -6.17 10.61 -25.07
CA THR A 423 -6.05 12.05 -25.26
C THR A 423 -7.41 12.68 -25.55
N ALA A 424 -7.69 13.83 -24.92
CA ALA A 424 -8.84 14.67 -25.25
C ALA A 424 -8.37 16.01 -25.85
N TYR A 425 -8.99 16.41 -26.95
CA TYR A 425 -8.74 17.69 -27.62
C TYR A 425 -9.99 18.57 -27.59
N VAL A 426 -9.82 19.89 -27.59
CA VAL A 426 -10.94 20.80 -27.89
C VAL A 426 -11.38 20.55 -29.33
N ALA A 427 -12.66 20.24 -29.54
CA ALA A 427 -13.18 19.78 -30.82
C ALA A 427 -12.85 20.77 -31.95
N GLY A 428 -12.35 20.23 -33.06
CA GLY A 428 -11.91 21.04 -34.20
C GLY A 428 -10.54 21.72 -34.04
N THR A 429 -9.81 21.44 -32.95
CA THR A 429 -8.45 21.96 -32.71
C THR A 429 -7.46 20.83 -32.37
N LYS A 430 -6.18 21.18 -32.15
CA LYS A 430 -5.16 20.27 -31.57
C LYS A 430 -4.81 20.63 -30.12
N THR A 431 -5.62 21.47 -29.48
CA THR A 431 -5.39 21.91 -28.11
C THR A 431 -5.84 20.81 -27.15
N LEU A 432 -4.95 20.35 -26.28
CA LEU A 432 -5.26 19.35 -25.25
C LEU A 432 -6.26 19.90 -24.24
N CYS A 433 -7.17 19.03 -23.78
CA CYS A 433 -8.20 19.34 -22.79
C CYS A 433 -7.98 18.48 -21.54
N GLY A 434 -6.94 18.80 -20.77
CA GLY A 434 -6.54 18.08 -19.55
C GLY A 434 -6.26 16.59 -19.77
N SER A 435 -6.03 15.85 -18.68
CA SER A 435 -5.76 14.41 -18.77
C SER A 435 -7.05 13.58 -18.82
N ILE A 436 -7.00 12.44 -19.51
CA ILE A 436 -8.06 11.42 -19.47
C ILE A 436 -7.49 10.03 -19.13
N ALA A 437 -6.25 9.98 -18.62
CA ALA A 437 -5.64 8.72 -18.20
C ALA A 437 -6.09 8.35 -16.78
N PRO A 438 -6.59 7.12 -16.57
CA PRO A 438 -6.90 6.64 -15.23
C PRO A 438 -5.62 6.32 -14.43
N MET A 439 -5.75 6.21 -13.11
CA MET A 439 -4.61 6.02 -12.21
C MET A 439 -3.77 4.76 -12.53
N ASP A 440 -4.41 3.63 -12.86
CA ASP A 440 -3.69 2.41 -13.23
C ASP A 440 -2.81 2.58 -14.49
N VAL A 441 -3.27 3.40 -15.44
CA VAL A 441 -2.47 3.79 -16.62
C VAL A 441 -1.32 4.71 -16.21
N CYS A 442 -1.57 5.70 -15.34
CA CYS A 442 -0.52 6.58 -14.82
C CYS A 442 0.60 5.80 -14.12
N VAL A 443 0.25 4.78 -13.32
CA VAL A 443 1.23 3.89 -12.66
C VAL A 443 2.07 3.15 -13.70
N ARG A 444 1.44 2.51 -14.70
CA ARG A 444 2.15 1.78 -15.76
C ARG A 444 3.06 2.67 -16.59
N HIS A 445 2.58 3.84 -16.99
CA HIS A 445 3.36 4.82 -17.74
C HIS A 445 4.50 5.41 -16.92
N PHE A 446 4.29 5.69 -15.63
CA PHE A 446 5.34 6.14 -14.73
C PHE A 446 6.46 5.10 -14.61
N LEU A 447 6.09 3.82 -14.39
CA LEU A 447 7.03 2.70 -14.35
C LEU A 447 7.82 2.62 -15.66
N GLN A 448 7.14 2.64 -16.80
CA GLN A 448 7.77 2.57 -18.13
C GLN A 448 8.70 3.75 -18.40
N ALA A 449 8.29 4.97 -18.05
CA ALA A 449 9.04 6.19 -18.32
C ALA A 449 10.29 6.32 -17.45
N THR A 450 10.21 5.87 -16.20
CA THR A 450 11.28 6.03 -15.21
C THR A 450 12.20 4.83 -15.09
N GLY A 451 11.69 3.62 -15.34
CA GLY A 451 12.39 2.37 -15.03
C GLY A 451 12.61 2.17 -13.53
N CYS A 452 11.78 2.79 -12.68
CA CYS A 452 11.81 2.56 -11.24
C CYS A 452 11.33 1.14 -10.89
N SER A 453 11.35 0.79 -9.62
CA SER A 453 10.81 -0.50 -9.18
C SER A 453 9.27 -0.47 -9.17
N VAL A 454 8.63 -1.65 -9.26
CA VAL A 454 7.18 -1.77 -9.17
C VAL A 454 6.67 -1.17 -7.86
N GLU A 455 7.38 -1.42 -6.76
CA GLU A 455 7.06 -0.89 -5.43
C GLU A 455 7.06 0.64 -5.45
N SER A 456 8.08 1.27 -6.05
CA SER A 456 8.17 2.74 -6.13
C SER A 456 7.00 3.34 -6.92
N ALA A 457 6.57 2.67 -8.00
CA ALA A 457 5.43 3.13 -8.80
C ALA A 457 4.09 2.98 -8.04
N LEU A 458 3.94 1.90 -7.27
CA LEU A 458 2.76 1.67 -6.43
C LEU A 458 2.72 2.62 -5.22
N GLU A 459 3.85 2.85 -4.55
CA GLU A 459 3.99 3.81 -3.44
C GLU A 459 3.60 5.22 -3.88
N ALA A 460 4.00 5.63 -5.08
CA ALA A 460 3.66 6.94 -5.63
C ALA A 460 2.15 7.15 -5.86
N ALA A 461 1.38 6.08 -6.05
CA ALA A 461 -0.08 6.14 -6.20
C ALA A 461 -0.85 5.75 -4.93
N SER A 462 -0.17 5.40 -3.82
CA SER A 462 -0.82 4.93 -2.60
C SER A 462 -0.20 5.47 -1.33
N LEU A 463 1.02 5.04 -0.98
CA LEU A 463 1.72 5.46 0.24
C LEU A 463 2.01 6.96 0.28
N HIS A 464 2.57 7.53 -0.80
CA HIS A 464 2.94 8.95 -0.84
C HIS A 464 1.71 9.88 -0.75
N PRO A 465 0.60 9.67 -1.50
CA PRO A 465 -0.61 10.46 -1.27
C PRO A 465 -1.22 10.25 0.13
N ALA A 466 -1.09 9.06 0.74
CA ALA A 466 -1.50 8.86 2.12
C ALA A 466 -0.64 9.69 3.09
N GLN A 467 0.68 9.69 2.95
CA GLN A 467 1.60 10.49 3.77
C GLN A 467 1.39 12.00 3.59
N LEU A 468 1.15 12.45 2.35
CA LEU A 468 0.77 13.82 2.04
C LEU A 468 -0.44 14.27 2.87
N LEU A 469 -1.43 13.39 3.01
CA LEU A 469 -2.66 13.64 3.75
C LEU A 469 -2.59 13.20 5.22
N GLY A 470 -1.44 12.77 5.75
CA GLY A 470 -1.32 12.27 7.12
C GLY A 470 -2.21 11.06 7.42
N LEU A 471 -2.45 10.20 6.43
CA LEU A 471 -3.30 9.01 6.49
C LEU A 471 -2.49 7.71 6.48
N GLU A 472 -1.16 7.75 6.51
CA GLU A 472 -0.27 6.60 6.31
C GLU A 472 -0.42 5.47 7.35
N THR A 473 -1.01 5.78 8.51
CA THR A 473 -1.34 4.79 9.55
C THR A 473 -2.59 3.98 9.23
N HIS A 474 -3.44 4.47 8.32
CA HIS A 474 -4.72 3.89 7.98
C HIS A 474 -4.85 3.53 6.50
N LYS A 475 -4.19 4.25 5.58
CA LYS A 475 -4.31 4.07 4.13
C LYS A 475 -2.94 4.11 3.46
N GLY A 476 -2.86 3.57 2.24
CA GLY A 476 -1.62 3.55 1.46
C GLY A 476 -0.56 2.55 1.95
N THR A 477 -0.90 1.70 2.92
CA THR A 477 -0.06 0.60 3.43
C THR A 477 -0.88 -0.68 3.61
N LEU A 478 -0.19 -1.82 3.70
CA LEU A 478 -0.78 -3.12 4.08
C LEU A 478 -0.38 -3.54 5.51
N ASP A 479 0.03 -2.56 6.34
CA ASP A 479 0.41 -2.80 7.72
C ASP A 479 -0.78 -3.22 8.60
N PHE A 480 -0.50 -4.01 9.64
CA PHE A 480 -1.51 -4.41 10.60
C PHE A 480 -2.16 -3.19 11.27
N GLY A 481 -3.50 -3.12 11.24
CA GLY A 481 -4.28 -2.02 11.80
C GLY A 481 -4.64 -0.92 10.79
N ALA A 482 -4.10 -0.97 9.57
CA ALA A 482 -4.57 -0.14 8.47
C ALA A 482 -5.93 -0.63 7.93
N ASP A 483 -6.64 0.25 7.22
CA ASP A 483 -7.85 -0.10 6.50
C ASP A 483 -7.53 -1.15 5.43
N ALA A 484 -8.38 -2.16 5.31
CA ALA A 484 -8.24 -3.21 4.30
C ALA A 484 -8.69 -2.72 2.91
N ASP A 485 -8.08 -1.62 2.45
CA ASP A 485 -8.25 -1.00 1.14
C ASP A 485 -7.06 -1.40 0.27
N PHE A 486 -7.28 -2.39 -0.60
CA PHE A 486 -6.21 -2.98 -1.40
C PHE A 486 -6.69 -3.41 -2.78
N ILE A 487 -5.74 -3.58 -3.68
CA ILE A 487 -5.98 -4.01 -5.05
C ILE A 487 -5.15 -5.25 -5.36
N VAL A 488 -5.69 -6.07 -6.26
CA VAL A 488 -5.00 -7.20 -6.85
C VAL A 488 -4.65 -6.81 -8.28
N LEU A 489 -3.38 -6.95 -8.64
CA LEU A 489 -2.83 -6.57 -9.94
C LEU A 489 -2.22 -7.80 -10.62
N ASP A 490 -2.32 -7.90 -11.94
CA ASP A 490 -1.51 -8.86 -12.68
C ASP A 490 -0.03 -8.41 -12.79
N ASP A 491 0.82 -9.26 -13.38
CA ASP A 491 2.26 -8.98 -13.55
C ASP A 491 2.56 -7.75 -14.43
N THR A 492 1.55 -7.27 -15.17
CA THR A 492 1.64 -6.07 -16.01
C THR A 492 1.01 -4.84 -15.36
N LEU A 493 0.62 -4.95 -14.07
CA LEU A 493 -0.05 -3.92 -13.27
C LEU A 493 -1.41 -3.50 -13.84
N HIS A 494 -2.17 -4.43 -14.44
CA HIS A 494 -3.60 -4.21 -14.67
C HIS A 494 -4.41 -4.64 -13.45
N VAL A 495 -5.44 -3.86 -13.12
CA VAL A 495 -6.32 -4.11 -11.99
C VAL A 495 -7.17 -5.35 -12.26
N TRP A 496 -7.00 -6.35 -11.40
CA TRP A 496 -7.78 -7.57 -11.40
C TRP A 496 -8.96 -7.49 -10.44
N ALA A 497 -8.74 -6.93 -9.25
CA ALA A 497 -9.77 -6.75 -8.24
C ALA A 497 -9.46 -5.56 -7.32
N THR A 498 -10.50 -4.96 -6.78
CA THR A 498 -10.42 -3.84 -5.83
C THR A 498 -11.23 -4.20 -4.59
N TYR A 499 -10.61 -3.99 -3.43
CA TYR A 499 -11.19 -4.24 -2.12
C TYR A 499 -11.21 -2.95 -1.30
N ILE A 500 -12.29 -2.72 -0.58
CA ILE A 500 -12.42 -1.62 0.38
C ILE A 500 -12.97 -2.18 1.68
N SER A 501 -12.34 -1.86 2.80
CA SER A 501 -12.70 -2.41 4.12
C SER A 501 -12.79 -3.94 4.14
N GLY A 502 -11.96 -4.61 3.34
CA GLY A 502 -11.91 -6.07 3.21
C GLY A 502 -12.99 -6.67 2.30
N GLU A 503 -13.93 -5.88 1.79
CA GLU A 503 -14.98 -6.36 0.88
C GLU A 503 -14.55 -6.20 -0.59
N LEU A 504 -14.85 -7.21 -1.41
CA LEU A 504 -14.64 -7.13 -2.86
C LEU A 504 -15.66 -6.17 -3.48
N VAL A 505 -15.21 -5.02 -3.94
CA VAL A 505 -16.09 -3.97 -4.50
C VAL A 505 -16.04 -3.89 -6.04
N TRP A 506 -14.97 -4.41 -6.65
CA TRP A 506 -14.87 -4.54 -8.11
C TRP A 506 -13.97 -5.70 -8.51
N GLN A 507 -14.28 -6.36 -9.62
CA GLN A 507 -13.45 -7.40 -10.21
C GLN A 507 -13.51 -7.33 -11.74
N ALA A 508 -12.35 -7.51 -12.38
CA ALA A 508 -12.27 -7.67 -13.82
C ALA A 508 -13.05 -8.92 -14.26
N LYS A 509 -13.79 -8.83 -15.36
CA LYS A 509 -14.40 -10.03 -15.95
C LYS A 509 -13.28 -10.88 -16.54
N GLU A 510 -13.21 -12.15 -16.15
CA GLU A 510 -12.38 -13.14 -16.84
C GLU A 510 -12.73 -13.11 -18.33
N ALA A 511 -11.71 -13.00 -19.19
CA ALA A 511 -11.87 -13.15 -20.62
C ALA A 511 -12.20 -14.62 -20.91
N GLY A 512 -13.48 -15.00 -20.75
CA GLY A 512 -13.97 -16.35 -21.01
C GLY A 512 -15.09 -16.82 -20.07
N GLN A 513 -16.29 -16.25 -20.22
CA GLN A 513 -17.57 -16.99 -20.21
C GLN A 513 -18.47 -16.46 -21.31
#